data_AF-A0A5K0UVY7-F1
#
_entry.id   AF-A0A5K0UVY7-F1
#
_cell.length_a   1.000
_cell.length_b   1.000
_cell.length_c   1.000
_cell.angle_alpha   90.00
_cell.angle_beta   90.00
_cell.angle_gamma   90.00
#
_symmetry.space_group_name_H-M   'P 1'
#
loop_
_entity.id
_entity.type
_entity.pdbx_description
1 polymer ?
#
loop_
_entity_poly.entity_id
_entity_poly.type
_entity_poly.pdbx_seq_one_letter_code
_entity_poly.pdbx_strand_id
1 'polypeptide(L)'
;VPSPNQRGEILHCILKGMSHSLLDSEIVSLASSTHGFVGADLAALCNEAALCALDRYIKLSSTHGGGNTALFYKTDLVSSFSHLSVSSPFSSDDDKQHMHNTTLENDCSASGRAEQEAYLARESSLSVTIHDFEKARAKVRPSAMRE
;
A
#
# COMPACT_ATOMS: atom_id res chain seq x y z
N VAL A 1 -18.48 -21.57 13.09
CA VAL A 1 -18.19 -20.34 12.31
C VAL A 1 -18.58 -19.14 13.17
N PRO A 2 -17.77 -18.07 13.26
CA PRO A 2 -18.05 -16.90 14.11
C PRO A 2 -19.34 -16.18 13.74
N SER A 3 -20.04 -15.61 14.73
CA SER A 3 -21.22 -14.77 14.54
C SER A 3 -20.86 -13.43 13.86
N PRO A 4 -21.83 -12.68 13.30
CA PRO A 4 -21.55 -11.37 12.71
C PRO A 4 -20.84 -10.42 13.69
N ASN A 5 -21.25 -10.37 14.96
CA ASN A 5 -20.62 -9.51 15.96
C ASN A 5 -19.15 -9.91 16.20
N GLN A 6 -18.88 -11.21 16.33
CA GLN A 6 -17.50 -11.73 16.48
C GLN A 6 -16.64 -11.42 15.25
N ARG A 7 -17.20 -11.50 14.04
CA ARG A 7 -16.47 -11.09 12.82
C ARG A 7 -16.15 -9.60 12.84
N GLY A 8 -17.06 -8.75 13.35
CA GLY A 8 -16.81 -7.32 13.56
C GLY A 8 -15.64 -7.07 14.51
N GLU A 9 -15.59 -7.76 15.66
CA GLU A 9 -14.48 -7.66 16.61
C GLU A 9 -13.14 -8.09 16.00
N ILE A 10 -13.14 -9.18 15.22
CA ILE A 10 -11.97 -9.65 14.49
C ILE A 10 -11.52 -8.60 13.47
N LEU A 11 -12.45 -8.04 12.69
CA LEU A 11 -12.15 -6.97 11.74
C LEU A 11 -11.54 -5.76 12.44
N HIS A 12 -12.12 -5.27 13.55
CA HIS A 12 -11.53 -4.18 14.34
C HIS A 12 -10.11 -4.50 14.82
N CYS A 13 -9.85 -5.73 15.25
CA CYS A 13 -8.52 -6.15 15.69
C CYS A 13 -7.49 -6.06 14.55
N ILE A 14 -7.84 -6.57 13.36
CA ILE A 14 -6.97 -6.55 12.17
C ILE A 14 -6.77 -5.12 11.68
N LEU A 15 -7.85 -4.34 11.61
CA LEU A 15 -7.86 -2.98 11.09
C LEU A 15 -7.00 -2.01 11.93
N LYS A 16 -6.81 -2.24 13.23
CA LYS A 16 -5.89 -1.46 14.07
C LYS A 16 -4.45 -1.42 13.54
N GLY A 17 -4.03 -2.43 12.76
CA GLY A 17 -2.71 -2.50 12.15
C GLY A 17 -2.60 -1.84 10.76
N MET A 18 -3.64 -1.16 10.28
CA MET A 18 -3.73 -0.67 8.91
C MET A 18 -4.33 0.73 8.83
N SER A 19 -3.83 1.57 7.91
CA SER A 19 -4.43 2.86 7.61
C SER A 19 -5.70 2.68 6.76
N HIS A 20 -6.87 2.95 7.34
CA HIS A 20 -8.16 2.87 6.66
C HIS A 20 -9.03 4.09 6.95
N SER A 21 -9.95 4.38 6.04
CA SER A 21 -10.95 5.45 6.19
C SER A 21 -12.34 4.91 6.55
N LEU A 22 -12.44 3.63 6.93
CA LEU A 22 -13.72 2.98 7.25
C LEU A 22 -14.40 3.57 8.49
N LEU A 23 -15.72 3.70 8.41
CA LEU A 23 -16.62 3.98 9.53
C LEU A 23 -16.99 2.69 10.27
N ASP A 24 -17.36 2.81 11.55
CA ASP A 24 -17.82 1.65 12.34
C ASP A 24 -19.05 0.97 11.71
N SER A 25 -19.97 1.75 11.13
CA SER A 25 -21.14 1.23 10.41
C SER A 25 -20.75 0.40 9.18
N GLU A 26 -19.66 0.77 8.50
CA GLU A 26 -19.12 0.01 7.36
C GLU A 26 -18.48 -1.29 7.84
N ILE A 27 -17.77 -1.28 8.96
CA ILE A 27 -17.19 -2.49 9.57
C ILE A 27 -18.30 -3.47 9.98
N VAL A 28 -19.39 -2.98 10.58
CA VAL A 28 -20.57 -3.79 10.91
C VAL A 28 -21.23 -4.37 9.65
N SER A 29 -21.31 -3.59 8.57
CA SER A 29 -21.82 -4.06 7.27
C SER A 29 -20.92 -5.14 6.64
N LEU A 30 -19.60 -4.96 6.69
CA LEU A 30 -18.62 -5.96 6.26
C LEU A 30 -18.75 -7.25 7.08
N ALA A 31 -18.88 -7.14 8.40
CA ALA A 31 -19.09 -8.28 9.27
C ALA A 31 -20.39 -9.03 8.92
N SER A 32 -21.46 -8.31 8.63
CA SER A 32 -22.75 -8.89 8.24
C SER A 32 -22.71 -9.59 6.88
N SER A 33 -21.98 -9.02 5.91
CA SER A 33 -21.88 -9.55 4.54
C SER A 33 -20.82 -10.65 4.34
N THR A 34 -20.01 -10.98 5.36
CA THR A 34 -18.96 -12.00 5.34
C THR A 34 -19.40 -13.31 6.01
N HIS A 35 -20.61 -13.80 5.70
CA HIS A 35 -21.07 -15.08 6.21
C HIS A 35 -20.11 -16.22 5.80
N GLY A 36 -19.85 -17.17 6.69
CA GLY A 36 -18.94 -18.29 6.43
C GLY A 36 -17.45 -17.97 6.57
N PHE A 37 -17.07 -16.70 6.75
CA PHE A 37 -15.68 -16.31 6.98
C PHE A 37 -15.25 -16.64 8.40
N VAL A 38 -14.06 -17.21 8.54
CA VAL A 38 -13.33 -17.33 9.82
C VAL A 38 -12.21 -16.30 9.91
N GLY A 39 -11.48 -16.25 11.03
CA GLY A 39 -10.42 -15.24 11.23
C GLY A 39 -9.38 -15.17 10.12
N ALA A 40 -8.96 -16.34 9.58
CA ALA A 40 -8.04 -16.39 8.46
C ALA A 40 -8.61 -15.79 7.16
N ASP A 41 -9.90 -16.00 6.88
CA ASP A 41 -10.55 -15.42 5.69
C ASP A 41 -10.71 -13.90 5.84
N LEU A 42 -11.02 -13.42 7.05
CA LEU A 42 -11.12 -11.98 7.34
C LEU A 42 -9.76 -11.27 7.22
N ALA A 43 -8.69 -11.92 7.67
CA ALA A 43 -7.33 -11.44 7.46
C ALA A 43 -6.98 -11.39 5.96
N ALA A 44 -7.30 -12.44 5.21
CA ALA A 44 -7.12 -12.45 3.76
C ALA A 44 -7.92 -11.34 3.06
N LEU A 45 -9.16 -11.08 3.50
CA LEU A 45 -10.00 -10.00 2.99
C LEU A 45 -9.35 -8.62 3.22
N CYS A 46 -8.84 -8.36 4.42
CA CYS A 46 -8.16 -7.09 4.73
C CYS A 46 -6.88 -6.92 3.91
N ASN A 47 -6.08 -7.98 3.77
CA ASN A 47 -4.86 -7.94 2.96
C ASN A 47 -5.17 -7.66 1.48
N GLU A 48 -6.19 -8.32 0.93
CA GLU A 48 -6.60 -8.09 -0.44
C GLU A 48 -7.17 -6.68 -0.65
N ALA A 49 -7.86 -6.11 0.34
CA ALA A 49 -8.30 -4.72 0.30
C ALA A 49 -7.11 -3.75 0.34
N ALA A 50 -6.08 -4.02 1.15
CA ALA A 50 -4.85 -3.24 1.17
C ALA A 50 -4.13 -3.27 -0.19
N LEU A 51 -4.07 -4.43 -0.85
CA LEU A 51 -3.53 -4.56 -2.20
C LEU A 51 -4.36 -3.79 -3.24
N CYS A 52 -5.69 -3.79 -3.12
CA CYS A 52 -6.55 -2.99 -3.99
C CYS A 52 -6.31 -1.49 -3.82
N ALA A 53 -6.08 -1.03 -2.58
CA ALA A 53 -5.73 0.37 -2.31
C ALA A 53 -4.34 0.73 -2.88
N LEU A 54 -3.36 -0.16 -2.75
CA LEU A 54 -2.03 0.01 -3.30
C LEU A 54 -2.03 0.09 -4.83
N ASP A 55 -2.74 -0.82 -5.50
CA ASP A 55 -2.92 -0.81 -6.96
C ASP A 55 -3.56 0.51 -7.43
N ARG A 56 -4.57 1.00 -6.71
CA ARG A 56 -5.19 2.30 -6.97
C ARG A 56 -4.20 3.46 -6.82
N TYR A 57 -3.35 3.45 -5.79
CA TYR A 57 -2.33 4.47 -5.58
C TYR A 57 -1.27 4.47 -6.69
N ILE A 58 -0.76 3.31 -7.08
CA ILE A 58 0.25 3.17 -8.14
C ILE A 58 -0.31 3.68 -9.47
N LYS A 59 -1.53 3.28 -9.85
CA LYS A 59 -2.20 3.75 -11.07
C LYS A 59 -2.36 5.27 -11.13
N LEU A 60 -2.60 5.90 -9.99
CA LEU A 60 -2.69 7.37 -9.89
C LEU A 60 -1.30 8.03 -10.00
N SER A 61 -0.24 7.37 -9.55
CA SER A 61 1.14 7.87 -9.65
C SER A 61 1.75 7.72 -11.05
N SER A 62 1.36 6.70 -11.81
CA SER A 62 1.94 6.37 -13.12
C SER A 62 1.22 6.98 -14.32
N THR A 63 0.26 7.89 -14.12
CA THR A 63 -0.53 8.55 -15.20
C THR A 63 0.27 9.54 -16.06
N HIS A 64 1.59 9.36 -16.18
CA HIS A 64 2.46 10.05 -17.15
C HIS A 64 3.14 9.11 -18.18
N GLY A 65 2.76 7.83 -18.27
CA GLY A 65 3.26 6.94 -19.33
C GLY A 65 2.42 5.68 -19.49
N GLY A 66 1.79 5.52 -20.67
CA GLY A 66 0.86 4.43 -20.96
C GLY A 66 1.49 3.04 -20.88
N GLY A 67 0.83 2.15 -20.13
CA GLY A 67 1.10 0.72 -20.11
C GLY A 67 0.01 -0.01 -19.32
N ASN A 68 -0.64 -0.99 -19.93
CA ASN A 68 -1.71 -1.78 -19.33
C ASN A 68 -1.18 -2.63 -18.15
N THR A 69 -1.22 -2.14 -16.92
CA THR A 69 -0.87 -2.91 -15.69
C THR A 69 -2.03 -3.76 -15.19
N ALA A 70 -2.78 -4.39 -16.11
CA ALA A 70 -3.96 -5.17 -15.75
C ALA A 70 -3.64 -6.57 -15.21
N LEU A 71 -2.42 -7.08 -15.36
CA LEU A 71 -2.02 -8.43 -14.96
C LEU A 71 -0.60 -8.37 -14.38
N PHE A 72 -0.31 -9.11 -13.30
CA PHE A 72 1.04 -9.50 -12.77
C PHE A 72 1.32 -9.30 -11.26
N TYR A 73 0.44 -8.76 -10.40
CA TYR A 73 0.76 -8.73 -8.95
C TYR A 73 0.58 -10.06 -8.21
N LYS A 74 0.42 -11.19 -8.92
CA LYS A 74 0.27 -12.50 -8.29
C LYS A 74 1.55 -13.35 -8.19
N THR A 75 2.73 -12.89 -8.62
CA THR A 75 3.95 -13.72 -8.51
C THR A 75 5.30 -13.05 -8.21
N ASP A 76 5.49 -11.72 -8.22
CA ASP A 76 6.87 -11.18 -8.22
C ASP A 76 7.27 -10.19 -7.12
N LEU A 77 6.58 -10.14 -5.97
CA LEU A 77 7.10 -9.34 -4.84
C LEU A 77 8.24 -10.06 -4.08
N VAL A 78 8.49 -11.34 -4.36
CA VAL A 78 9.63 -12.09 -3.78
C VAL A 78 10.92 -11.98 -4.60
N SER A 79 10.87 -11.45 -5.83
CA SER A 79 12.03 -11.39 -6.74
C SER A 79 12.87 -10.12 -6.55
N SER A 80 12.25 -9.01 -6.10
CA SER A 80 12.97 -7.74 -5.88
C SER A 80 13.72 -7.64 -4.56
N PHE A 81 13.57 -8.58 -3.61
CA PHE A 81 14.35 -8.56 -2.37
C PHE A 81 15.70 -9.31 -2.49
N SER A 82 15.93 -10.03 -3.58
CA SER A 82 17.18 -10.80 -3.80
C SER A 82 18.41 -9.97 -4.17
N HIS A 83 18.31 -8.63 -4.30
CA HIS A 83 19.48 -7.78 -4.57
C HIS A 83 19.68 -6.62 -3.60
N LEU A 84 18.87 -6.53 -2.54
CA LEU A 84 19.19 -5.63 -1.43
C LEU A 84 20.19 -6.36 -0.51
N SER A 85 21.45 -6.37 -0.96
CA SER A 85 22.59 -6.60 -0.10
C SER A 85 22.52 -5.57 1.02
N VAL A 86 22.03 -5.98 2.19
CA VAL A 86 22.17 -5.25 3.44
C VAL A 86 23.67 -5.18 3.70
N SER A 87 24.30 -4.09 3.27
CA SER A 87 25.65 -3.76 3.68
C SER A 87 25.56 -3.33 5.13
N SER A 88 25.90 -4.26 6.02
CA SER A 88 26.09 -3.99 7.44
C SER A 88 27.09 -2.84 7.63
N PRO A 89 26.77 -1.77 8.38
CA PRO A 89 27.74 -0.75 8.73
C PRO A 89 28.48 -1.21 9.98
N PHE A 90 29.49 -2.06 9.81
CA PHE A 90 30.53 -2.21 10.83
C PHE A 90 31.73 -1.35 10.44
N SER A 91 31.90 -0.29 11.22
CA SER A 91 33.04 0.62 11.20
C SER A 91 34.29 -0.10 11.67
N SER A 92 35.38 -0.04 10.90
CA SER A 92 36.70 0.35 11.40
C SER A 92 37.78 0.27 10.31
N ASP A 93 38.68 1.24 10.40
CA ASP A 93 40.08 1.30 9.96
C ASP A 93 40.44 2.05 8.65
N ASP A 94 41.40 2.96 8.86
CA ASP A 94 42.19 3.84 8.00
C ASP A 94 42.38 3.45 6.53
N ASP A 95 42.23 4.41 5.60
CA ASP A 95 43.41 4.95 4.90
C ASP A 95 43.11 6.23 4.08
N LYS A 96 44.16 7.01 3.84
CA LYS A 96 44.15 8.38 3.32
C LYS A 96 44.13 8.45 1.77
N GLN A 97 43.71 9.64 1.29
CA GLN A 97 43.96 10.25 -0.04
C GLN A 97 42.99 9.82 -1.16
N HIS A 98 42.55 10.66 -2.10
CA HIS A 98 43.07 11.91 -2.65
C HIS A 98 41.93 12.70 -3.32
N MET A 99 42.16 13.99 -3.49
CA MET A 99 41.22 15.06 -3.84
C MET A 99 41.17 15.31 -5.35
N HIS A 100 39.97 15.52 -5.93
CA HIS A 100 39.81 16.42 -7.08
C HIS A 100 38.40 17.04 -7.07
N ASN A 101 38.38 18.37 -6.97
CA ASN A 101 37.20 19.17 -7.23
C ASN A 101 36.94 19.17 -8.74
N THR A 102 35.66 19.26 -9.13
CA THR A 102 35.30 19.98 -10.35
C THR A 102 34.03 20.76 -10.06
N THR A 103 34.23 22.05 -9.80
CA THR A 103 33.27 23.13 -9.93
C THR A 103 32.60 23.09 -11.30
N LEU A 104 31.27 23.01 -11.34
CA LEU A 104 30.49 23.62 -12.42
C LEU A 104 29.30 24.34 -11.79
N GLU A 105 29.48 25.64 -11.70
CA GLU A 105 28.46 26.64 -11.42
C GLU A 105 27.42 26.60 -12.54
N ASN A 106 26.14 26.47 -12.18
CA ASN A 106 25.05 26.79 -13.07
C ASN A 106 24.20 27.87 -12.42
N ASP A 107 24.61 29.12 -12.68
CA ASP A 107 23.77 30.29 -12.51
C ASP A 107 22.67 30.28 -13.58
N CYS A 108 21.42 30.33 -13.15
CA CYS A 108 20.36 30.94 -13.95
C CYS A 108 19.33 31.62 -13.03
N SER A 109 19.59 32.89 -12.75
CA SER A 109 18.59 33.81 -12.20
C SER A 109 17.70 34.31 -13.34
N ALA A 110 16.42 33.96 -13.34
CA ALA A 110 15.40 34.61 -14.15
C ALA A 110 14.07 34.74 -13.39
N SER A 111 13.91 35.91 -12.76
CA SER A 111 12.70 36.75 -12.66
C SER A 111 11.32 36.11 -12.55
N GLY A 112 10.64 36.45 -11.45
CA GLY A 112 9.32 35.99 -11.05
C GLY A 112 8.16 36.15 -12.03
N ARG A 113 7.20 35.23 -11.87
CA ARG A 113 5.76 35.41 -12.09
C ARG A 113 5.02 34.18 -11.54
N ALA A 114 4.19 34.41 -10.53
CA ALA A 114 2.99 33.64 -10.17
C ALA A 114 2.99 32.13 -10.44
N GLU A 115 3.46 31.31 -9.50
CA GLU A 115 3.19 29.86 -9.46
C GLU A 115 3.48 29.31 -8.04
N GLN A 116 2.88 29.94 -7.02
CA GLN A 116 2.74 29.34 -5.68
C GLN A 116 1.43 28.53 -5.61
N GLU A 117 1.08 27.84 -6.71
CA GLU A 117 -0.15 27.08 -6.88
C GLU A 117 0.25 25.59 -7.02
N ALA A 118 -0.26 24.74 -6.13
CA ALA A 118 -0.27 23.28 -6.21
C ALA A 118 0.94 22.41 -5.78
N TYR A 119 1.86 22.85 -4.92
CA TYR A 119 2.89 21.91 -4.37
C TYR A 119 2.39 21.03 -3.20
N LEU A 120 1.33 21.43 -2.48
CA LEU A 120 0.77 20.68 -1.34
C LEU A 120 -0.34 19.68 -1.72
N ALA A 121 -0.61 19.50 -3.02
CA ALA A 121 -1.74 18.72 -3.49
C ALA A 121 -1.30 17.50 -4.31
N ARG A 122 -0.64 16.51 -3.69
CA ARG A 122 -0.73 15.09 -4.09
C ARG A 122 0.01 14.06 -3.22
N GLU A 123 0.17 14.29 -1.91
CA GLU A 123 0.28 13.13 -1.01
C GLU A 123 -1.07 12.41 -1.03
N SER A 124 -1.24 11.55 -2.04
CA SER A 124 -2.40 10.67 -2.15
C SER A 124 -2.23 9.64 -1.04
N SER A 125 -2.67 9.96 0.17
CA SER A 125 -2.48 9.08 1.32
C SER A 125 -3.01 7.69 0.98
N LEU A 126 -2.11 6.69 1.03
CA LEU A 126 -2.45 5.29 0.82
C LEU A 126 -3.33 4.84 1.99
N SER A 127 -4.64 4.96 1.79
CA SER A 127 -5.66 4.58 2.76
C SER A 127 -6.63 3.59 2.13
N VAL A 128 -6.93 2.53 2.88
CA VAL A 128 -7.89 1.52 2.47
C VAL A 128 -9.30 2.07 2.68
N THR A 129 -10.09 2.01 1.61
CA THR A 129 -11.47 2.49 1.57
C THR A 129 -12.44 1.32 1.48
N ILE A 130 -13.73 1.57 1.72
CA ILE A 130 -14.77 0.53 1.59
C ILE A 130 -14.81 -0.09 0.18
N HIS A 131 -14.52 0.70 -0.86
CA HIS A 131 -14.45 0.20 -2.24
C HIS A 131 -13.36 -0.84 -2.45
N ASP A 132 -12.25 -0.75 -1.72
CA ASP A 132 -11.18 -1.74 -1.80
C ASP A 132 -11.64 -3.07 -1.18
N PHE A 133 -12.44 -3.03 -0.12
CA PHE A 133 -13.07 -4.21 0.47
C PHE A 133 -14.11 -4.85 -0.44
N GLU A 134 -14.92 -4.06 -1.15
CA GLU A 134 -15.88 -4.57 -2.14
C GLU A 134 -15.17 -5.35 -3.25
N LYS A 135 -14.05 -4.82 -3.76
CA LYS A 135 -13.21 -5.50 -4.76
C LYS A 135 -12.56 -6.76 -4.18
N ALA A 136 -12.06 -6.69 -2.95
CA ALA A 136 -11.39 -7.79 -2.27
C ALA A 136 -12.35 -8.97 -2.00
N ARG A 137 -13.61 -8.69 -1.65
CA ARG A 137 -14.60 -9.71 -1.35
C ARG A 137 -14.86 -10.68 -2.51
N ALA A 138 -14.74 -10.20 -3.75
CA ALA A 138 -14.90 -11.06 -4.93
C ALA A 138 -13.76 -12.08 -5.10
N LYS A 139 -12.62 -11.89 -4.43
CA LYS A 139 -11.41 -12.72 -4.57
C LYS A 139 -11.21 -13.71 -3.43
N VAL A 140 -11.74 -13.41 -2.24
CA VAL A 140 -11.58 -14.26 -1.06
C VAL A 140 -12.75 -15.22 -0.93
N ARG A 141 -12.45 -16.52 -0.84
CA ARG A 141 -13.45 -17.57 -0.64
C ARG A 141 -13.62 -17.91 0.84
N PRO A 142 -14.85 -17.94 1.38
CA PRO A 142 -15.09 -18.33 2.77
C PRO A 142 -14.60 -19.75 3.06
N SER A 143 -13.99 -19.99 4.21
CA SER A 143 -13.57 -21.32 4.65
C SER A 143 -14.74 -22.28 4.78
N ALA A 144 -15.91 -21.81 5.24
CA ALA A 144 -17.11 -22.63 5.39
C ALA A 144 -17.68 -23.20 4.08
N MET A 145 -17.18 -22.75 2.92
CA MET A 145 -17.61 -23.21 1.59
C MET A 145 -16.57 -24.09 0.89
N ARG A 146 -15.51 -24.52 1.60
CA ARG A 146 -14.46 -25.38 1.05
C ARG A 146 -14.71 -26.89 1.25
N GLU A 147 -15.78 -27.26 1.94
CA GLU A 147 -16.16 -28.65 2.21
C GLU A 147 -17.25 -29.14 1.25
#